data_AF-A0AA88XMA7-F1
#
_entry.id   AF-A0AA88XMA7-F1
#
_cell.length_a   1.000
_cell.length_b   1.000
_cell.length_c   1.000
_cell.angle_alpha   90.00
_cell.angle_beta   90.00
_cell.angle_gamma   90.00
#
_symmetry.space_group_name_H-M   'P 1'
#
loop_
_entity.id
_entity.type
_entity.pdbx_description
1 polymer ?
#
loop_
_entity_poly.entity_id
_entity_poly.type
_entity_poly.pdbx_seq_one_letter_code
_entity_poly.pdbx_strand_id
1 'polypeptide(L)'
;MACTTFVVLGLCSFLLFDGCLAQLPWESLQRQQLWGSFRQQQKHRLRGRSQCRIERLNAQKPSRRFESEAGRTEFWDRNNEEFQCAGVEVVRKTIQPKGLLLPYYTNTPQLIYIVRG
;
A
#
# COMPACT_ATOMS: atom_id res chain seq x y z
N MET A 1 -3.73 63.31 -12.19
CA MET A 1 -4.64 62.48 -11.38
C MET A 1 -5.18 61.25 -12.13
N ALA A 2 -5.34 61.28 -13.47
CA ALA A 2 -5.81 60.12 -14.24
C ALA A 2 -4.75 59.04 -14.52
N CYS A 3 -3.45 59.39 -14.62
CA CYS A 3 -2.40 58.43 -14.97
C CYS A 3 -2.14 57.40 -13.86
N THR A 4 -2.17 57.84 -12.59
CA THR A 4 -2.00 56.99 -11.42
C THR A 4 -3.17 56.02 -11.22
N THR A 5 -4.39 56.43 -11.57
CA THR A 5 -5.57 55.55 -11.49
C THR A 5 -5.54 54.42 -12.52
N PHE A 6 -5.02 54.67 -13.73
CA PHE A 6 -4.87 53.61 -14.74
C PHE A 6 -3.81 52.57 -14.37
N VAL A 7 -2.69 53.00 -13.76
CA VAL A 7 -1.64 52.09 -13.30
C VAL A 7 -2.15 51.21 -12.15
N VAL A 8 -2.89 51.78 -11.20
CA VAL A 8 -3.48 51.03 -10.08
C VAL A 8 -4.54 50.05 -10.57
N LEU A 9 -5.39 50.45 -11.53
CA LEU A 9 -6.38 49.57 -12.14
C LEU A 9 -5.71 48.42 -12.91
N GLY A 10 -4.63 48.69 -13.63
CA GLY A 10 -3.83 47.67 -14.31
C GLY A 10 -3.22 46.66 -13.33
N LEU A 11 -2.53 47.15 -12.28
CA LEU A 11 -1.93 46.30 -11.25
C LEU A 11 -2.98 45.48 -10.48
N CYS A 12 -4.14 46.05 -10.15
CA CYS A 12 -5.24 45.31 -9.56
C CYS A 12 -5.78 44.21 -10.48
N SER A 13 -5.83 44.46 -11.79
CA SER A 13 -6.31 43.47 -12.76
C SER A 13 -5.35 42.29 -12.89
N PHE A 14 -4.04 42.54 -12.91
CA PHE A 14 -3.03 41.46 -12.94
C PHE A 14 -3.04 40.61 -11.67
N LEU A 15 -3.12 41.23 -10.48
CA LEU A 15 -3.18 40.50 -9.20
C LEU A 15 -4.46 39.65 -9.05
N LEU A 16 -5.58 40.09 -9.63
CA LEU A 16 -6.83 39.33 -9.61
C LEU A 16 -6.86 38.19 -10.63
N PHE A 17 -6.13 38.29 -11.74
CA PHE A 17 -6.07 37.24 -12.77
C PHE A 17 -5.07 36.12 -12.46
N ASP A 18 -3.93 36.40 -11.82
CA ASP A 18 -2.95 35.37 -11.43
C ASP A 18 -3.42 34.47 -10.27
N GLY A 19 -4.41 34.90 -9.50
CA GLY A 19 -5.00 34.11 -8.41
C GLY A 19 -5.82 32.90 -8.87
N CYS A 20 -6.16 32.80 -10.16
CA CYS A 20 -7.06 31.76 -10.67
C CYS A 20 -6.36 30.51 -11.22
N LEU A 21 -5.03 30.50 -11.34
CA LEU A 21 -4.27 29.35 -11.87
C LEU A 21 -3.70 28.41 -10.80
N ALA A 22 -3.72 28.80 -9.52
CA ALA A 22 -3.17 27.97 -8.43
C ALA A 22 -4.16 26.94 -7.84
N GLN A 23 -5.39 26.86 -8.36
CA GLN A 23 -6.42 25.94 -7.87
C GLN A 23 -7.08 25.16 -9.01
N LEU A 24 -6.28 24.48 -9.83
CA LEU A 24 -6.73 23.23 -10.42
C LEU A 24 -6.24 22.09 -9.52
N PRO A 25 -7.11 21.46 -8.70
CA PRO A 25 -6.78 20.20 -8.06
C PRO A 25 -6.78 19.13 -9.15
N TRP A 26 -5.63 18.98 -9.82
CA TRP A 26 -5.39 17.94 -10.83
C TRP A 26 -5.34 16.53 -10.23
N GLU A 27 -5.49 16.39 -8.90
CA GLU A 27 -5.52 15.10 -8.22
C GLU A 27 -6.86 14.36 -8.29
N SER A 28 -7.97 15.00 -8.70
CA SER A 28 -9.30 14.36 -8.61
C SER A 28 -9.58 13.35 -9.72
N LEU A 29 -9.12 13.58 -10.96
CA LEU A 29 -9.41 12.66 -12.08
C LEU A 29 -8.55 11.38 -12.03
N GLN A 30 -7.33 11.45 -11.50
CA GLN A 30 -6.43 10.30 -11.44
C GLN A 30 -6.72 9.39 -10.22
N ARG A 31 -7.24 9.95 -9.12
CA ARG A 31 -7.60 9.18 -7.92
C ARG A 31 -8.89 8.36 -8.11
N GLN A 32 -9.84 8.80 -8.94
CA GLN A 32 -11.07 8.03 -9.20
C GLN A 32 -10.84 6.83 -10.13
N GLN A 33 -9.97 6.95 -11.14
CA GLN A 33 -9.68 5.86 -12.08
C GLN A 33 -8.84 4.74 -11.45
N LEU A 34 -7.87 5.07 -10.58
CA LEU A 34 -7.10 4.04 -9.86
C LEU A 34 -7.99 3.19 -8.95
N TRP A 35 -8.87 3.82 -8.15
CA TRP A 35 -9.70 3.09 -7.18
C TRP A 35 -10.83 2.30 -7.86
N GLY A 36 -11.34 2.78 -9.00
CA GLY A 36 -12.33 2.06 -9.80
C GLY A 36 -11.80 0.73 -10.35
N SER A 37 -10.57 0.73 -10.88
CA SER A 37 -9.95 -0.50 -11.42
C SER A 37 -9.59 -1.50 -10.31
N PHE A 38 -9.09 -1.04 -9.16
CA PHE A 38 -8.81 -1.90 -8.00
C PHE A 38 -10.08 -2.60 -7.48
N ARG A 39 -11.23 -1.90 -7.43
CA ARG A 39 -12.52 -2.48 -7.03
C ARG A 39 -13.00 -3.58 -7.98
N GLN A 40 -12.84 -3.36 -9.29
CA GLN A 40 -13.26 -4.33 -10.31
C GLN A 40 -12.34 -5.55 -10.34
N GLN A 41 -11.02 -5.36 -10.21
CA GLN A 41 -10.05 -6.45 -10.18
C GLN A 41 -10.18 -7.32 -8.92
N GLN A 42 -10.53 -6.72 -7.76
CA GLN A 42 -10.90 -7.51 -6.57
C GLN A 42 -12.12 -8.39 -6.84
N LYS A 43 -13.20 -7.88 -7.44
CA LYS A 43 -14.40 -8.69 -7.72
C LYS A 43 -14.11 -9.89 -8.61
N HIS A 44 -13.21 -9.77 -9.59
CA HIS A 44 -12.84 -10.89 -10.46
C HIS A 44 -11.93 -11.93 -9.78
N ARG A 45 -11.02 -11.54 -8.87
CA ARG A 45 -10.26 -12.49 -8.04
C ARG A 45 -11.13 -13.21 -7.00
N LEU A 46 -12.19 -12.57 -6.53
CA LEU A 46 -13.11 -13.12 -5.52
C LEU A 46 -14.14 -14.11 -6.09
N ARG A 47 -14.30 -14.19 -7.41
CA ARG A 47 -15.28 -15.09 -8.07
C ARG A 47 -14.93 -16.59 -7.97
N GLY A 48 -13.79 -16.95 -7.39
CA GLY A 48 -13.48 -18.33 -6.98
C GLY A 48 -14.00 -18.72 -5.59
N ARG A 49 -14.70 -17.84 -4.86
CA ARG A 49 -15.04 -18.04 -3.43
C ARG A 49 -16.29 -18.88 -3.18
N SER A 50 -16.14 -20.20 -3.23
CA SER A 50 -16.75 -21.06 -2.20
C SER A 50 -15.81 -21.27 -0.99
N GLN A 51 -14.52 -20.88 -1.13
CA GLN A 51 -13.43 -21.19 -0.18
C GLN A 51 -13.27 -20.21 1.01
N CYS A 52 -14.22 -19.30 1.24
CA CYS A 52 -14.11 -18.27 2.29
C CYS A 52 -15.23 -18.32 3.33
N ARG A 53 -15.87 -19.48 3.49
CA ARG A 53 -16.82 -19.71 4.58
C ARG A 53 -16.05 -20.18 5.81
N ILE A 54 -15.46 -19.23 6.53
CA ILE A 54 -14.71 -19.50 7.77
C ILE A 54 -15.69 -19.42 8.93
N GLU A 55 -15.83 -20.50 9.69
CA GLU A 55 -16.75 -20.56 10.83
C GLU A 55 -16.14 -19.98 12.11
N ARG A 56 -14.81 -20.04 12.26
CA ARG A 56 -14.09 -19.48 13.41
C ARG A 56 -12.70 -18.97 13.02
N LEU A 57 -12.39 -17.74 13.43
CA LEU A 57 -11.04 -17.18 13.32
C LEU A 57 -10.23 -17.50 14.58
N ASN A 58 -8.94 -17.78 14.41
CA ASN A 58 -8.04 -18.05 15.53
C ASN A 58 -6.73 -17.26 15.38
N ALA A 59 -6.12 -16.91 16.50
CA ALA A 59 -4.78 -16.31 16.47
C ALA A 59 -3.74 -17.37 16.05
N GLN A 60 -3.35 -17.35 14.78
CA GLN A 60 -2.42 -18.31 14.21
C GLN A 60 -0.98 -18.08 14.66
N LYS A 61 -0.27 -19.16 15.02
CA LYS A 61 1.17 -19.17 15.32
C LYS A 61 1.95 -19.69 14.10
N PRO A 62 3.27 -19.44 14.02
CA PRO A 62 4.09 -20.05 12.98
C PRO A 62 4.02 -21.58 13.06
N SER A 63 3.89 -22.23 11.91
CA SER A 63 3.82 -23.69 11.77
C SER A 63 5.18 -24.31 11.44
N ARG A 64 6.08 -23.55 10.81
CA ARG A 64 7.42 -24.02 10.44
C ARG A 64 8.48 -23.00 10.82
N ARG A 65 9.65 -23.49 11.21
CA ARG A 65 10.80 -22.70 11.64
C ARG A 65 12.06 -23.26 11.02
N PHE A 66 12.87 -22.39 10.43
CA PHE A 66 14.16 -22.71 9.83
C PHE A 66 15.25 -21.88 10.49
N GLU A 67 16.27 -22.54 11.01
CA GLU A 67 17.45 -21.88 11.58
C GLU A 67 18.44 -21.50 10.49
N SER A 68 19.16 -20.42 10.73
CA SER A 68 20.28 -19.95 9.92
C SER A 68 21.39 -19.50 10.85
N GLU A 69 22.62 -19.41 10.35
CA GLU A 69 23.79 -19.04 11.17
C GLU A 69 23.55 -17.81 12.05
N ALA A 70 22.96 -16.76 11.49
CA ALA A 70 22.71 -15.49 12.19
C ALA A 70 21.22 -15.13 12.30
N GLY A 71 20.34 -16.13 12.46
CA GLY A 71 18.91 -15.85 12.57
C GLY A 71 17.99 -17.05 12.41
N ARG A 72 16.71 -16.75 12.23
CA ARG A 72 15.70 -17.76 11.91
C ARG A 72 14.60 -17.18 11.05
N THR A 73 13.99 -18.04 10.23
CA THR A 73 12.80 -17.72 9.44
C THR A 73 11.65 -18.59 9.88
N GLU A 74 10.52 -17.96 10.22
CA GLU A 74 9.30 -18.60 10.67
C GLU A 74 8.20 -18.38 9.63
N PHE A 75 7.48 -19.45 9.28
CA PHE A 75 6.40 -19.44 8.32
C PHE A 75 5.09 -19.83 9.01
N TRP A 76 4.01 -19.16 8.64
CA TRP A 76 2.66 -19.60 8.96
C TRP A 76 2.20 -20.61 7.91
N ASP A 77 1.22 -21.45 8.26
CA ASP A 77 0.69 -22.43 7.32
C ASP A 77 -0.14 -21.74 6.23
N ARG A 78 0.43 -21.62 5.02
CA ARG A 78 -0.26 -21.07 3.85
C ARG A 78 -1.54 -21.83 3.47
N ASN A 79 -1.68 -23.08 3.94
CA ASN A 79 -2.85 -23.90 3.67
C ASN A 79 -3.98 -23.72 4.70
N ASN A 80 -3.75 -22.93 5.75
CA ASN A 80 -4.80 -22.56 6.68
C ASN A 80 -5.89 -21.75 5.95
N GLU A 81 -7.16 -22.06 6.26
CA GLU A 81 -8.33 -21.49 5.58
C GLU A 81 -8.39 -19.95 5.68
N GLU A 82 -7.91 -19.37 6.77
CA GLU A 82 -7.89 -17.92 6.99
C GLU A 82 -6.91 -17.25 6.01
N PHE A 83 -5.72 -17.81 5.86
CA PHE A 83 -4.69 -17.30 4.95
C PHE A 83 -4.99 -17.59 3.48
N GLN A 84 -5.53 -18.77 3.16
CA GLN A 84 -6.01 -19.08 1.81
C GLN A 84 -7.13 -18.13 1.39
N CYS A 85 -8.07 -17.86 2.28
CA CYS A 85 -9.18 -16.95 2.00
C CYS A 85 -8.71 -15.50 1.78
N ALA A 86 -7.71 -15.05 2.55
CA ALA A 86 -7.09 -13.75 2.39
C ALA A 86 -6.15 -13.68 1.16
N GLY A 87 -5.68 -14.83 0.67
CA GLY A 87 -4.75 -14.93 -0.46
C GLY A 87 -3.36 -14.41 -0.10
N VAL A 88 -2.90 -14.68 1.12
CA VAL A 88 -1.62 -14.18 1.64
C VAL A 88 -0.76 -15.30 2.23
N GLU A 89 0.55 -15.06 2.28
CA GLU A 89 1.50 -15.88 3.03
C GLU A 89 2.22 -14.98 4.04
N VAL A 90 2.40 -15.48 5.26
CA VAL A 90 3.04 -14.74 6.35
C VAL A 90 4.37 -15.38 6.70
N VAL A 91 5.41 -14.55 6.74
CA VAL A 91 6.78 -14.94 7.06
C VAL A 91 7.35 -13.94 8.06
N ARG A 92 8.00 -14.44 9.11
CA ARG A 92 8.74 -13.63 10.09
C ARG A 92 10.20 -14.00 10.05
N LYS A 93 11.06 -13.02 9.87
CA LYS A 93 12.51 -13.18 9.89
C LYS A 93 13.05 -12.51 11.14
N THR A 94 13.81 -13.26 11.93
CA THR A 94 14.58 -12.73 13.06
C THR A 94 16.04 -12.76 12.67
N ILE A 95 16.67 -11.59 12.55
CA ILE A 95 18.08 -11.45 12.19
C ILE A 95 18.82 -11.07 13.47
N GLN A 96 19.87 -11.82 13.80
CA GLN A 96 20.71 -11.56 14.96
C GLN A 96 21.70 -10.40 14.68
N PRO A 97 22.30 -9.78 15.71
CA PRO A 97 23.32 -8.77 15.50
C PRO A 97 24.45 -9.27 14.59
N LYS A 98 24.88 -8.43 13.64
CA LYS A 98 25.85 -8.76 12.57
C LYS A 98 25.37 -9.84 11.58
N GLY A 99 24.12 -10.26 11.65
CA GLY A 99 23.51 -11.15 10.67
C GLY A 99 23.13 -10.42 9.38
N LEU A 100 23.26 -11.12 8.26
CA LEU A 100 22.83 -10.66 6.95
C LEU A 100 21.74 -11.58 6.40
N LEU A 101 20.58 -11.03 6.08
CA LEU A 101 19.60 -11.74 5.28
C LEU A 101 20.06 -11.72 3.81
N LEU A 102 20.37 -12.89 3.27
CA LEU A 102 20.85 -13.01 1.89
C LEU A 102 19.79 -12.49 0.89
N PRO A 103 20.20 -11.83 -0.21
CA PRO A 103 19.30 -11.37 -1.25
C PRO A 103 18.47 -12.50 -1.87
N TYR A 104 17.19 -12.26 -2.08
CA TYR A 104 16.26 -13.18 -2.74
C TYR A 104 15.14 -12.40 -3.42
N TYR A 105 14.41 -13.05 -4.32
CA TYR A 105 13.20 -12.51 -4.95
C TYR A 105 12.02 -13.45 -4.72
N THR A 106 10.81 -12.92 -4.83
CA THR A 106 9.56 -13.69 -4.79
C THR A 106 8.71 -13.43 -6.03
N ASN A 107 7.88 -14.40 -6.37
CA ASN A 107 6.91 -14.28 -7.46
C ASN A 107 5.66 -13.46 -7.09
N THR A 108 5.56 -13.01 -5.83
CA THR A 108 4.46 -12.21 -5.29
C THR A 108 4.99 -10.92 -4.65
N PRO A 109 4.20 -9.82 -4.66
CA PRO A 109 4.58 -8.60 -3.97
C PRO A 109 4.59 -8.80 -2.45
N GLN A 110 5.43 -8.05 -1.75
CA GLN A 110 5.60 -8.17 -0.29
C GLN A 110 5.43 -6.82 0.40
N LEU A 111 4.85 -6.86 1.59
CA LEU A 111 4.86 -5.75 2.55
C LEU A 111 5.72 -6.18 3.74
N ILE A 112 6.74 -5.39 4.06
CA ILE A 112 7.68 -5.68 5.14
C ILE A 112 7.41 -4.72 6.30
N TYR A 113 7.20 -5.27 7.50
CA TYR A 113 7.03 -4.51 8.73
C TYR A 113 8.14 -4.85 9.72
N ILE A 114 8.88 -3.83 10.18
CA ILE A 114 9.96 -3.98 11.15
C ILE A 114 9.36 -3.92 12.56
N VAL A 115 9.26 -5.08 13.20
CA VAL A 115 8.66 -5.21 14.55
C VAL A 115 9.59 -4.70 15.65
N ARG A 116 10.90 -4.97 15.52
CA ARG A 116 11.94 -4.60 16.49
C ARG A 116 13.26 -4.40 15.75
N GLY A 117 14.02 -3.38 16.18
CA GLY A 117 15.40 -3.12 15.78
C GLY A 117 16.32 -3.08 16.99
#